data_AF-A0A382DPZ6-F1
#
_entry.id   AF-A0A382DPZ6-F1
#
_cell.length_a   1.000
_cell.length_b   1.000
_cell.length_c   1.000
_cell.angle_alpha   90.00
_cell.angle_beta   90.00
_cell.angle_gamma   90.00
#
_symmetry.space_group_name_H-M   'P 1'
#
loop_
_entity.id
_entity.type
_entity.pdbx_description
1 polymer ?
#
loop_
_entity_poly.entity_id
_entity_poly.type
_entity_poly.pdbx_seq_one_letter_code
_entity_poly.pdbx_strand_id
1 'polypeptide(L)'
;MTSVTIAGYGDDLSVNGIRIGDLTPAEHESIENEKGGQNYAPLENVVVSTVKDSSTLMVRRPHPDDVKKYIETELIDGLCCYSAVNQGQLNQTIVDAVVKHITEEKLPTVPRSIRHKYMSAFLLAATGITEMDKVVPKVAGVESWELTFKISRRWGYHKKGIPDNECIIVGA
;
A
#
# COMPACT_ATOMS: atom_id res chain seq x y z
N MET A 1 14.08 -26.02 -15.38
CA MET A 1 13.37 -24.85 -14.83
C MET A 1 13.47 -23.75 -15.87
N THR A 2 12.36 -23.20 -16.33
CA THR A 2 12.37 -22.01 -17.19
C THR A 2 12.92 -20.85 -16.38
N SER A 3 14.04 -20.27 -16.79
CA SER A 3 14.64 -19.12 -16.11
C SER A 3 13.84 -17.86 -16.45
N VAL A 4 13.35 -17.15 -15.43
CA VAL A 4 12.75 -15.82 -15.61
C VAL A 4 13.89 -14.81 -15.75
N THR A 5 13.83 -13.94 -16.78
CA THR A 5 14.80 -12.86 -16.97
C THR A 5 14.15 -11.53 -16.59
N ILE A 6 14.77 -10.79 -15.68
CA ILE A 6 14.28 -9.48 -15.21
C ILE A 6 15.44 -8.48 -15.31
N ALA A 7 15.22 -7.36 -15.99
CA ALA A 7 16.24 -6.30 -16.15
C ALA A 7 15.58 -4.92 -16.27
N GLY A 8 16.29 -3.87 -15.84
CA GLY A 8 15.81 -2.49 -15.91
C GLY A 8 14.90 -2.08 -14.74
N TYR A 9 14.36 -0.87 -14.83
CA TYR A 9 13.48 -0.25 -13.84
C TYR A 9 12.50 0.70 -14.53
N GLY A 10 11.38 1.04 -13.88
CA GLY A 10 10.37 1.93 -14.46
C GLY A 10 9.88 1.43 -15.82
N ASP A 11 9.83 2.32 -16.80
CA ASP A 11 9.42 1.97 -18.17
C ASP A 11 10.42 1.09 -18.91
N ASP A 12 11.69 1.09 -18.49
CA ASP A 12 12.72 0.18 -19.01
C ASP A 12 12.72 -1.19 -18.32
N LEU A 13 11.85 -1.41 -17.32
CA LEU A 13 11.68 -2.71 -16.72
C LEU A 13 11.23 -3.70 -17.79
N SER A 14 11.93 -4.82 -17.88
CA SER A 14 11.63 -5.91 -18.80
C SER A 14 11.55 -7.23 -18.05
N VAL A 15 10.53 -8.03 -18.38
CA VAL A 15 10.34 -9.39 -17.86
C VAL A 15 10.19 -10.34 -19.03
N ASN A 16 11.11 -11.30 -19.16
CA ASN A 16 11.16 -12.26 -20.27
C ASN A 16 11.11 -11.60 -21.67
N GLY A 17 11.78 -10.45 -21.82
CA GLY A 17 11.83 -9.69 -23.07
C GLY A 17 10.64 -8.77 -23.32
N ILE A 18 9.62 -8.75 -22.45
CA ILE A 18 8.51 -7.81 -22.51
C ILE A 18 8.89 -6.56 -21.70
N ARG A 19 9.08 -5.42 -22.38
CA ARG A 19 9.34 -4.12 -21.74
C ARG A 19 8.03 -3.46 -21.33
N ILE A 20 7.90 -3.12 -20.05
CA ILE A 20 6.66 -2.59 -19.46
C ILE A 20 6.29 -1.22 -20.05
N GLY A 21 7.27 -0.41 -20.42
CA GLY A 21 7.06 0.88 -21.08
C GLY A 21 6.45 0.77 -22.49
N ASP A 22 6.53 -0.39 -23.15
CA ASP A 22 6.01 -0.56 -24.52
C ASP A 22 4.54 -1.00 -24.54
N LEU A 23 4.01 -1.42 -23.39
CA LEU A 23 2.67 -1.98 -23.28
C LEU A 23 1.57 -0.91 -23.37
N THR A 24 0.59 -1.19 -24.21
CA THR A 24 -0.69 -0.47 -24.26
C THR A 24 -1.56 -0.82 -23.04
N PRO A 25 -2.56 0.02 -22.69
CA PRO A 25 -3.52 -0.31 -21.64
C PRO A 25 -4.20 -1.67 -21.82
N ALA A 26 -4.55 -2.04 -23.06
CA ALA A 26 -5.17 -3.33 -23.35
C ALA A 26 -4.21 -4.51 -23.13
N GLU A 27 -2.92 -4.35 -23.41
CA GLU A 27 -1.92 -5.40 -23.15
C GLU A 27 -1.65 -5.56 -21.66
N HIS A 28 -1.59 -4.46 -20.89
CA HIS A 28 -1.55 -4.51 -19.43
C HIS A 28 -2.74 -5.28 -18.86
N GLU A 29 -3.95 -4.92 -19.29
CA GLU A 29 -5.18 -5.59 -18.86
C GLU A 29 -5.19 -7.08 -19.25
N SER A 30 -4.75 -7.42 -20.47
CA SER A 30 -4.65 -8.82 -20.90
C SER A 30 -3.71 -9.63 -20.00
N ILE A 31 -2.56 -9.06 -19.61
CA ILE A 31 -1.61 -9.72 -18.71
C ILE A 31 -2.22 -9.88 -17.32
N GLU A 32 -2.88 -8.86 -16.78
CA GLU A 32 -3.57 -8.93 -15.49
C GLU A 32 -4.69 -9.99 -15.50
N ASN A 33 -5.48 -10.07 -16.58
CA ASN A 33 -6.53 -11.06 -16.72
C ASN A 33 -6.00 -12.49 -16.82
N GLU A 34 -4.86 -12.69 -17.50
CA GLU A 34 -4.25 -14.00 -17.67
C GLU A 34 -3.49 -14.47 -16.41
N LYS A 35 -2.85 -13.55 -15.68
CA LYS A 35 -1.92 -13.87 -14.58
C LYS A 35 -2.41 -13.50 -13.18
N GLY A 36 -3.37 -12.59 -13.06
CA GLY A 36 -3.84 -12.02 -11.80
C GLY A 36 -5.02 -12.77 -11.17
N GLY A 37 -5.25 -12.51 -9.88
CA GLY A 37 -6.49 -12.88 -9.21
C GLY A 37 -7.59 -11.91 -9.64
N GLN A 38 -8.64 -12.40 -10.31
CA GLN A 38 -9.73 -11.57 -10.85
C GLN A 38 -10.71 -11.13 -9.74
N ASN A 39 -10.20 -10.49 -8.68
CA ASN A 39 -10.96 -10.07 -7.51
C ASN A 39 -11.18 -8.55 -7.40
N TYR A 40 -10.83 -7.81 -8.46
CA TYR A 40 -11.09 -6.38 -8.63
C TYR A 40 -11.67 -6.11 -10.02
N ALA A 41 -12.33 -4.97 -10.18
CA ALA A 41 -12.74 -4.40 -11.46
C ALA A 41 -12.07 -3.03 -11.63
N PRO A 42 -10.81 -2.98 -12.11
CA PRO A 42 -10.08 -1.72 -12.32
C PRO A 42 -10.76 -0.80 -13.35
N LEU A 43 -10.39 0.48 -13.35
CA LEU A 43 -10.87 1.42 -14.35
C LEU A 43 -10.34 1.04 -15.74
N GLU A 44 -11.26 0.80 -16.68
CA GLU A 44 -10.91 0.42 -18.05
C GLU A 44 -10.08 1.49 -18.76
N ASN A 45 -9.19 1.06 -19.68
CA ASN A 45 -8.43 1.93 -20.57
C ASN A 45 -7.55 2.98 -19.87
N VAL A 46 -7.16 2.73 -18.61
CA VAL A 46 -6.31 3.62 -17.81
C VAL A 46 -5.23 2.82 -17.11
N VAL A 47 -3.98 3.17 -17.36
CA VAL A 47 -2.82 2.62 -16.63
C VAL A 47 -2.03 3.79 -16.05
N VAL A 48 -1.82 3.82 -14.74
CA VAL A 48 -0.99 4.85 -14.10
C VAL A 48 0.47 4.60 -14.47
N SER A 49 1.13 5.58 -15.09
CA SER A 49 2.56 5.51 -15.44
C SER A 49 3.42 6.08 -14.33
N THR A 50 3.16 7.34 -13.96
CA THR A 50 3.91 8.07 -12.94
C THR A 50 2.99 9.00 -12.15
N VAL A 51 3.53 9.58 -11.09
CA VAL A 51 2.90 10.66 -10.34
C VAL A 51 3.59 11.96 -10.75
N LYS A 52 2.82 12.96 -11.18
CA LYS A 52 3.33 14.29 -11.53
C LYS A 52 3.55 15.16 -10.30
N ASP A 53 2.58 15.17 -9.39
CA ASP A 53 2.60 15.95 -8.15
C ASP A 53 1.72 15.28 -7.08
N SER A 54 1.49 15.96 -5.95
CA SER A 54 0.76 15.42 -4.80
C SER A 54 -0.64 14.86 -5.11
N SER A 55 -1.27 15.30 -6.19
CA SER A 55 -2.66 14.96 -6.54
C SER A 55 -2.86 14.61 -8.01
N THR A 56 -1.85 14.75 -8.85
CA THR A 56 -1.95 14.50 -10.30
C THR A 56 -1.19 13.25 -10.69
N LEU A 57 -1.91 12.29 -11.30
CA LEU A 57 -1.35 11.09 -11.90
C LEU A 57 -1.10 11.34 -13.39
N MET A 58 0.02 10.83 -13.89
CA MET A 58 0.20 10.61 -15.32
C MET A 58 -0.35 9.22 -15.65
N VAL A 59 -1.25 9.16 -16.63
CA VAL A 59 -1.91 7.93 -17.02
C VAL A 59 -1.82 7.69 -18.52
N ARG A 60 -1.58 6.44 -18.90
CA ARG A 60 -1.67 5.96 -20.28
C ARG A 60 -3.13 5.66 -20.60
N ARG A 61 -3.58 6.19 -21.74
CA ARG A 61 -4.87 5.89 -22.36
C ARG A 61 -4.65 5.41 -23.79
N PRO A 62 -5.54 4.56 -24.35
CA PRO A 62 -5.44 4.17 -25.76
C PRO A 62 -5.33 5.41 -26.65
N HIS A 63 -4.45 5.35 -27.65
CA HIS A 63 -4.35 6.42 -28.64
C HIS A 63 -5.67 6.48 -29.44
N PRO A 64 -6.25 7.68 -29.67
CA PRO A 64 -7.58 7.81 -30.27
C PRO A 64 -7.68 7.16 -31.66
N ASP A 65 -6.60 7.20 -32.44
CA ASP A 65 -6.56 6.68 -33.82
C ASP A 65 -5.80 5.36 -34.00
N ASP A 66 -5.13 4.85 -32.96
CA ASP A 66 -4.26 3.67 -33.08
C ASP A 66 -4.24 2.85 -31.80
N VAL A 67 -5.05 1.80 -31.73
CA VAL A 67 -5.18 0.94 -30.55
C VAL A 67 -3.88 0.24 -30.12
N LYS A 68 -2.86 0.19 -31.00
CA LYS A 68 -1.53 -0.35 -30.68
C LYS A 68 -0.59 0.68 -30.04
N LYS A 69 -1.09 1.89 -29.79
CA LYS A 69 -0.38 2.97 -29.13
C LYS A 69 -1.19 3.50 -27.96
N TYR A 70 -0.53 4.23 -27.10
CA TYR A 70 -1.16 4.98 -26.04
C TYR A 70 -0.72 6.46 -26.11
N ILE A 71 -1.50 7.31 -25.45
CA ILE A 71 -1.12 8.68 -25.12
C ILE A 71 -1.03 8.82 -23.61
N GLU A 72 -0.15 9.69 -23.12
CA GLU A 72 -0.12 10.05 -21.72
C GLU A 72 -0.98 11.29 -21.47
N THR A 73 -1.79 11.22 -20.43
CA THR A 73 -2.71 12.28 -20.02
C THR A 73 -2.66 12.46 -18.52
N GLU A 74 -3.06 13.63 -18.04
CA GLU A 74 -3.15 13.91 -16.62
C GLU A 74 -4.51 13.48 -16.07
N LEU A 75 -4.51 12.90 -14.87
CA LEU A 75 -5.70 12.52 -14.14
C LEU A 75 -5.56 12.99 -12.68
N ILE A 76 -6.55 13.73 -12.17
CA ILE A 76 -6.60 14.10 -10.76
C ILE A 76 -6.95 12.86 -9.93
N ASP A 77 -6.12 12.53 -8.93
CA ASP A 77 -6.36 11.47 -7.96
C ASP A 77 -7.44 11.90 -6.97
N GLY A 78 -8.70 11.63 -7.32
CA GLY A 78 -9.84 11.82 -6.43
C GLY A 78 -10.06 10.68 -5.43
N LEU A 79 -9.30 9.58 -5.52
CA LEU A 79 -9.46 8.38 -4.68
C LEU A 79 -8.50 8.39 -3.48
N CYS A 80 -7.30 8.94 -3.66
CA CYS A 80 -6.22 9.01 -2.68
C CYS A 80 -5.89 7.64 -2.05
N CYS A 81 -6.02 6.56 -2.84
CA CYS A 81 -5.94 5.16 -2.39
C CYS A 81 -6.76 4.92 -1.11
N TYR A 82 -8.05 5.27 -1.14
CA TYR A 82 -8.95 5.16 0.02
C TYR A 82 -8.43 5.92 1.24
N SER A 83 -7.99 7.16 1.03
CA SER A 83 -7.38 8.04 2.04
C SER A 83 -6.04 7.58 2.62
N ALA A 84 -5.40 6.55 2.05
CA ALA A 84 -4.05 6.16 2.46
C ALA A 84 -2.99 7.22 2.08
N VAL A 85 -3.28 8.05 1.07
CA VAL A 85 -2.37 9.09 0.55
C VAL A 85 -2.85 10.50 0.92
N ASN A 86 -3.34 10.69 2.14
CA ASN A 86 -3.85 11.99 2.61
C ASN A 86 -2.79 13.12 2.59
N GLN A 87 -1.51 12.76 2.71
CA GLN A 87 -0.38 13.69 2.69
C GLN A 87 0.05 14.10 1.26
N GLY A 88 -0.64 13.57 0.24
CA GLY A 88 -0.29 13.72 -1.16
C GLY A 88 0.71 12.66 -1.64
N GLN A 89 0.59 12.30 -2.91
CA GLN A 89 1.52 11.39 -3.57
C GLN A 89 2.95 11.95 -3.49
N LEU A 90 3.93 11.07 -3.20
CA LEU A 90 5.35 11.44 -3.12
C LEU A 90 5.67 12.61 -2.17
N ASN A 91 4.98 12.72 -1.03
CA ASN A 91 5.32 13.69 0.00
C ASN A 91 6.82 13.58 0.38
N GLN A 92 7.60 14.63 0.09
CA GLN A 92 9.06 14.56 0.14
C GLN A 92 9.59 14.25 1.54
N THR A 93 8.92 14.72 2.60
CA THR A 93 9.29 14.39 3.98
C THR A 93 9.21 12.88 4.25
N ILE A 94 8.17 12.22 3.72
CA ILE A 94 7.99 10.77 3.89
C ILE A 94 8.99 10.00 3.02
N VAL A 95 9.14 10.40 1.76
CA VAL A 95 10.06 9.75 0.80
C VAL A 95 11.49 9.81 1.32
N ASP A 96 11.98 10.98 1.72
CA ASP A 96 13.33 11.15 2.23
C ASP A 96 13.57 10.32 3.50
N ALA A 97 12.58 10.28 4.40
CA ALA A 97 12.68 9.50 5.63
C ALA A 97 12.83 8.00 5.33
N VAL A 98 12.05 7.46 4.38
CA VAL A 98 12.13 6.05 3.97
C VAL A 98 13.45 5.76 3.26
N VAL A 99 13.84 6.59 2.29
CA VAL A 99 15.09 6.42 1.55
C VAL A 99 16.28 6.43 2.50
N LYS A 100 16.40 7.44 3.36
CA LYS A 100 17.47 7.56 4.35
C LYS A 100 17.50 6.37 5.32
N HIS A 101 16.33 5.93 5.79
CA HIS A 101 16.23 4.77 6.68
C HIS A 101 16.80 3.49 6.04
N ILE A 102 16.57 3.30 4.74
CA ILE A 102 17.01 2.09 4.03
C ILE A 102 18.47 2.22 3.57
N THR A 103 18.88 3.36 3.00
CA THR A 103 20.18 3.51 2.34
C THR A 103 21.30 3.91 3.30
N GLU A 104 21.03 4.81 4.25
CA GLU A 104 22.01 5.31 5.21
C GLU A 104 22.01 4.51 6.51
N GLU A 105 20.83 4.37 7.14
CA GLU A 105 20.70 3.70 8.44
C GLU A 105 20.75 2.18 8.32
N LYS A 106 20.44 1.64 7.14
CA LYS A 106 20.54 0.21 6.77
C LYS A 106 19.89 -0.72 7.79
N LEU A 107 18.74 -0.29 8.32
CA LEU A 107 18.00 -1.04 9.32
C LEU A 107 16.67 -1.51 8.72
N PRO A 108 16.63 -2.69 8.09
CA PRO A 108 15.42 -3.20 7.47
C PRO A 108 14.46 -3.74 8.53
N THR A 109 13.62 -4.71 8.16
CA THR A 109 12.69 -5.36 9.08
C THR A 109 13.41 -6.07 10.24
N VAL A 110 13.00 -5.76 11.47
CA VAL A 110 13.46 -6.43 12.70
C VAL A 110 12.27 -7.15 13.34
N PRO A 111 12.39 -8.45 13.67
CA PRO A 111 11.29 -9.17 14.33
C PRO A 111 11.02 -8.61 15.72
N ARG A 112 9.77 -8.73 16.19
CA ARG A 112 9.34 -8.22 17.52
C ARG A 112 10.06 -8.86 18.71
N SER A 113 10.73 -10.00 18.50
CA SER A 113 11.59 -10.64 19.50
C SER A 113 12.87 -9.86 19.77
N ILE A 114 13.27 -8.93 18.89
CA ILE A 114 14.48 -8.12 18.99
C ILE A 114 14.09 -6.64 19.03
N ARG A 115 14.70 -5.87 19.93
CA ARG A 115 14.45 -4.42 20.02
C ARG A 115 15.20 -3.68 18.91
N HIS A 116 14.60 -2.62 18.38
CA HIS A 116 15.24 -1.69 17.46
C HIS A 116 14.97 -0.24 17.89
N LYS A 117 15.88 0.68 17.56
CA LYS A 117 15.88 2.07 18.07
C LYS A 117 14.62 2.87 17.71
N TYR A 118 14.04 2.64 16.52
CA TYR A 118 12.88 3.40 16.04
C TYR A 118 11.55 3.00 16.69
N MET A 119 11.46 1.83 17.34
CA MET A 119 10.23 1.47 18.05
C MET A 119 9.93 2.47 19.16
N SER A 120 10.93 2.90 19.92
CA SER A 120 10.75 3.88 20.99
C SER A 120 10.27 5.23 20.45
N ALA A 121 10.85 5.70 19.34
CA ALA A 121 10.44 6.94 18.69
C ALA A 121 8.99 6.87 18.19
N PHE A 122 8.61 5.76 17.56
CA PHE A 122 7.22 5.51 17.13
C PHE A 122 6.25 5.50 18.32
N LEU A 123 6.57 4.77 19.39
CA LEU A 123 5.71 4.70 20.57
C LEU A 123 5.50 6.08 21.19
N LEU A 124 6.58 6.85 21.40
CA LEU A 124 6.50 8.21 21.95
C LEU A 124 5.64 9.14 21.08
N ALA A 125 5.84 9.13 19.77
CA ALA A 125 5.08 9.96 18.85
C ALA A 125 3.61 9.56 18.80
N ALA A 126 3.32 8.26 18.65
CA ALA A 126 1.95 7.76 18.53
C ALA A 126 1.13 8.02 19.81
N THR A 127 1.69 7.75 21.00
CA THR A 127 0.99 8.04 22.26
C THR A 127 0.85 9.54 22.50
N GLY A 128 1.84 10.35 22.07
CA GLY A 128 1.76 11.80 22.16
C GLY A 128 0.66 12.41 21.27
N ILE A 129 0.47 11.88 20.06
CA ILE A 129 -0.56 12.36 19.11
C ILE A 129 -1.96 11.87 19.52
N THR A 130 -2.07 10.63 19.96
CA THR A 130 -3.37 10.00 20.25
C THR A 130 -3.83 10.20 21.70
N GLU A 131 -2.94 10.70 22.58
CA GLU A 131 -3.15 10.81 24.03
C GLU A 131 -3.48 9.48 24.73
N MET A 132 -3.22 8.35 24.07
CA MET A 132 -3.45 7.00 24.60
C MET A 132 -2.26 6.51 25.42
N ASP A 133 -2.51 5.77 26.49
CA ASP A 133 -1.46 5.20 27.34
C ASP A 133 -0.51 4.26 26.59
N LYS A 134 -1.04 3.51 25.62
CA LYS A 134 -0.33 2.45 24.90
C LYS A 134 -0.83 2.34 23.46
N VAL A 135 0.08 1.91 22.57
CA VAL A 135 -0.23 1.56 21.18
C VAL A 135 0.29 0.15 20.86
N VAL A 136 -0.44 -0.57 20.02
CA VAL A 136 -0.02 -1.86 19.47
C VAL A 136 0.04 -1.73 17.94
N PRO A 137 1.24 -1.61 17.33
CA PRO A 137 1.35 -1.44 15.88
C PRO A 137 0.93 -2.72 15.14
N LYS A 138 0.18 -2.51 14.04
CA LYS A 138 -0.25 -3.53 13.07
C LYS A 138 0.02 -3.03 11.65
N VAL A 139 -0.01 -3.94 10.68
CA VAL A 139 0.34 -3.61 9.29
C VAL A 139 -0.93 -3.28 8.51
N ALA A 140 -1.92 -4.18 8.53
CA ALA A 140 -3.16 -3.98 7.77
C ALA A 140 -4.32 -3.51 8.65
N GLY A 141 -5.28 -2.78 8.05
CA GLY A 141 -6.47 -2.30 8.74
C GLY A 141 -7.30 -3.43 9.37
N VAL A 142 -7.44 -4.56 8.68
CA VAL A 142 -8.16 -5.74 9.20
C VAL A 142 -7.50 -6.32 10.45
N GLU A 143 -6.16 -6.33 10.53
CA GLU A 143 -5.44 -6.83 11.71
C GLU A 143 -5.68 -5.94 12.94
N SER A 144 -5.83 -4.63 12.72
CA SER A 144 -6.15 -3.66 13.78
C SER A 144 -7.52 -3.95 14.38
N TRP A 145 -8.53 -4.19 13.53
CA TRP A 145 -9.88 -4.54 13.98
C TRP A 145 -9.95 -5.90 14.66
N GLU A 146 -9.29 -6.91 14.11
CA GLU A 146 -9.19 -8.21 14.78
C GLU A 146 -8.56 -8.09 16.17
N LEU A 147 -7.48 -7.31 16.30
CA LEU A 147 -6.84 -7.09 17.59
C LEU A 147 -7.76 -6.33 18.54
N THR A 148 -8.45 -5.31 18.06
CA THR A 148 -9.44 -4.54 18.83
C THR A 148 -10.49 -5.48 19.40
N PHE A 149 -11.05 -6.39 18.59
CA PHE A 149 -12.02 -7.36 19.07
C PHE A 149 -11.45 -8.33 20.10
N LYS A 150 -10.21 -8.79 19.91
CA LYS A 150 -9.51 -9.66 20.88
C LYS A 150 -9.30 -8.95 22.22
N ILE A 151 -8.87 -7.68 22.20
CA ILE A 151 -8.66 -6.88 23.42
C ILE A 151 -9.98 -6.59 24.12
N SER A 152 -11.02 -6.17 23.38
CA SER A 152 -12.35 -5.88 23.93
C SER A 152 -12.98 -7.11 24.59
N ARG A 153 -12.94 -8.29 23.95
CA ARG A 153 -13.39 -9.56 24.56
C ARG A 153 -12.62 -9.88 25.82
N ARG A 154 -11.28 -9.80 25.77
CA ARG A 154 -10.42 -10.07 26.93
C ARG A 154 -10.77 -9.15 28.10
N TRP A 155 -10.99 -7.87 27.85
CA TRP A 155 -11.44 -6.93 28.87
C TRP A 155 -12.84 -7.27 29.38
N GLY A 156 -13.78 -7.63 28.50
CA GLY A 156 -15.14 -8.05 28.84
C GLY A 156 -15.15 -9.21 29.84
N TYR A 157 -14.37 -10.25 29.58
CA TYR A 157 -14.27 -11.40 30.48
C TYR A 157 -13.54 -11.06 31.79
N HIS A 158 -12.36 -10.44 31.73
CA HIS A 158 -11.50 -10.32 32.91
C HIS A 158 -11.73 -9.07 33.76
N LYS A 159 -12.36 -8.02 33.22
CA LYS A 159 -12.58 -6.75 33.94
C LYS A 159 -14.04 -6.45 34.14
N LYS A 160 -14.87 -6.65 33.11
CA LYS A 160 -16.32 -6.45 33.22
C LYS A 160 -17.03 -7.66 33.85
N GLY A 161 -16.44 -8.85 33.80
CA GLY A 161 -16.98 -10.07 34.41
C GLY A 161 -18.10 -10.71 33.59
N ILE A 162 -18.09 -10.54 32.26
CA ILE A 162 -19.03 -11.24 31.38
C ILE A 162 -18.72 -12.75 31.46
N PRO A 163 -19.73 -13.64 31.55
CA PRO A 163 -19.50 -15.09 31.52
C PRO A 163 -18.81 -15.57 30.24
N ASP A 164 -18.11 -16.69 30.34
CA ASP A 164 -17.38 -17.29 29.23
C ASP A 164 -18.31 -17.55 28.03
N ASN A 165 -17.83 -17.21 26.83
CA ASN A 165 -18.56 -17.34 25.56
C ASN A 165 -19.85 -16.51 25.43
N GLU A 166 -20.16 -15.64 26.40
CA GLU A 166 -21.33 -14.74 26.33
C GLU A 166 -20.97 -13.31 25.89
N CYS A 167 -19.71 -13.02 25.57
CA CYS A 167 -19.30 -11.67 25.14
C CYS A 167 -19.69 -11.39 23.68
N ILE A 168 -20.66 -10.48 23.53
CA ILE A 168 -21.05 -9.90 22.25
C ILE A 168 -20.27 -8.60 22.03
N ILE A 169 -19.63 -8.49 20.86
CA ILE A 169 -19.00 -7.24 20.40
C ILE A 169 -19.88 -6.66 19.30
N VAL A 170 -20.18 -5.37 19.42
CA VAL A 170 -20.76 -4.56 18.34
C VAL A 170 -19.65 -3.65 17.82
N GLY A 171 -19.29 -3.80 16.55
CA GLY A 171 -18.33 -2.93 15.85
C GLY A 171 -19.03 -2.21 14.70
N ALA A 172 -18.51 -1.05 14.31
CA ALA A 172 -18.90 -0.28 13.14
C ALA A 172 -17.68 -0.10 12.24
#